data_AF-A0A0A0BE43-F1
#
_entry.id   AF-A0A0A0BE43-F1
#
_cell.length_a   1.000
_cell.length_b   1.000
_cell.length_c   1.000
_cell.angle_alpha   90.00
_cell.angle_beta   90.00
_cell.angle_gamma   90.00
#
_symmetry.space_group_name_H-M   'P 1'
#
loop_
_entity.id
_entity.type
_entity.pdbx_description
1 polymer ?
#
loop_
_entity_poly.entity_id
_entity_poly.type
_entity_poly.pdbx_seq_one_letter_code
_entity_poly.pdbx_strand_id
1 'polypeptide(L)'
;MIVHHAIQQELSAAGISSELTIGNVVLRDKPFIDGATLQSLVSEISSPKYDQPQDIHCWLTLRDSSILDFTVYSSLTNPEKPESLEENYVYIEPYEHDPKHYYEPMLVGNEYLALTGAVETVFFS
;
A
#
# COMPACT_ATOMS: atom_id res chain seq x y z
N MET A 1 4.56 -0.59 2.38
CA MET A 1 5.31 0.33 1.49
C MET A 1 6.52 -0.31 0.84
N ILE A 2 7.63 -0.56 1.56
CA ILE A 2 8.87 -1.08 0.95
C ILE A 2 8.64 -2.44 0.26
N VAL A 3 7.86 -3.33 0.89
CA VAL A 3 7.51 -4.65 0.32
C VAL A 3 6.79 -4.49 -1.02
N HIS A 4 5.74 -3.68 -1.11
CA HIS A 4 5.00 -3.47 -2.35
C HIS A 4 5.86 -2.80 -3.42
N HIS A 5 6.72 -1.84 -3.06
CA HIS A 5 7.65 -1.24 -4.02
C HIS A 5 8.63 -2.28 -4.59
N ALA A 6 9.19 -3.15 -3.76
CA ALA A 6 10.05 -4.24 -4.23
C ALA A 6 9.30 -5.22 -5.15
N ILE A 7 8.07 -5.62 -4.77
CA ILE A 7 7.23 -6.50 -5.58
C ILE A 7 6.85 -5.83 -6.92
N GLN A 8 6.61 -4.52 -6.93
CA GLN A 8 6.36 -3.77 -8.16
C GLN A 8 7.52 -3.90 -9.15
N GLN A 9 8.77 -3.84 -8.68
CA GLN A 9 9.95 -4.01 -9.53
C GLN A 9 10.01 -5.42 -10.14
N GLU A 10 9.72 -6.46 -9.35
CA GLU A 10 9.67 -7.85 -9.82
C GLU A 10 8.55 -8.09 -10.84
N LEU A 11 7.35 -7.54 -10.60
CA LEU A 11 6.24 -7.60 -11.54
C LEU A 11 6.59 -6.91 -12.86
N SER A 12 7.22 -5.73 -12.79
CA SER A 12 7.68 -4.99 -13.95
C SER A 12 8.71 -5.78 -14.77
N ALA A 13 9.68 -6.42 -14.10
CA ALA A 13 10.66 -7.30 -14.75
C ALA A 13 10.01 -8.52 -15.45
N ALA A 14 8.88 -9.01 -14.91
CA ALA A 14 8.05 -10.04 -15.52
C ALA A 14 7.06 -9.52 -16.60
N GLY A 15 7.07 -8.22 -16.90
CA GLY A 15 6.18 -7.61 -17.89
C GLY A 15 4.74 -7.36 -17.41
N ILE A 16 4.52 -7.41 -16.08
CA ILE A 16 3.24 -7.15 -15.44
C ILE A 16 3.23 -5.70 -14.95
N SER A 17 2.30 -4.90 -15.47
CA SER A 17 2.13 -3.50 -15.07
C SER A 17 1.28 -3.38 -13.80
N SER A 18 1.77 -2.62 -12.85
CA SER A 18 1.10 -2.31 -11.58
C SER A 18 1.51 -0.93 -11.08
N GLU A 19 0.61 -0.29 -10.35
CA GLU A 19 0.82 1.00 -9.70
C GLU A 19 0.82 0.84 -8.18
N LEU A 20 1.77 1.49 -7.51
CA LEU A 20 1.69 1.65 -6.07
C LEU A 20 0.50 2.57 -5.77
N THR A 21 -0.41 2.12 -4.92
CA THR A 21 -1.57 2.91 -4.48
C THR A 21 -1.47 3.11 -2.98
N ILE A 22 -1.68 4.35 -2.55
CA ILE A 22 -1.60 4.78 -1.17
C ILE A 22 -2.98 5.21 -0.71
N GLY A 23 -3.36 4.80 0.49
CA GLY A 23 -4.65 5.13 1.06
C GLY A 23 -4.88 4.38 2.37
N ASN A 24 -6.11 3.96 2.57
CA ASN A 24 -6.51 3.20 3.76
C ASN A 24 -7.28 1.93 3.37
N VAL A 25 -7.40 1.02 4.33
CA VAL A 25 -8.27 -0.16 4.22
C VAL A 25 -9.33 -0.03 5.30
N VAL A 26 -10.58 -0.30 4.97
CA VAL A 26 -11.65 -0.38 5.96
C VAL A 26 -11.92 -1.84 6.24
N LEU A 27 -11.77 -2.24 7.51
CA LEU A 27 -12.00 -3.60 8.00
C LEU A 27 -13.09 -3.58 9.07
N ARG A 28 -14.21 -4.25 8.80
CA ARG A 28 -15.39 -4.31 9.69
C ARG A 28 -15.82 -2.92 10.18
N ASP A 29 -16.01 -2.01 9.22
CA ASP A 29 -16.45 -0.62 9.43
C ASP A 29 -15.46 0.26 10.21
N LYS A 30 -14.18 -0.13 10.28
CA LYS A 30 -13.11 0.66 10.91
C LYS A 30 -11.94 0.87 9.96
N PRO A 31 -11.37 2.09 9.89
CA PRO A 31 -10.13 2.29 9.16
C PRO A 31 -9.01 1.45 9.79
N PHE A 32 -8.15 0.90 8.94
CA PHE A 32 -6.98 0.15 9.35
C PHE A 32 -5.95 1.06 10.00
N ILE A 33 -5.79 2.28 9.47
CA ILE A 33 -4.99 3.34 10.08
C ILE A 33 -5.87 4.52 10.43
N ASP A 34 -5.91 4.86 11.71
CA ASP A 34 -6.65 6.03 12.21
C ASP A 34 -5.99 7.33 11.73
N GLY A 35 -6.79 8.24 11.15
CA GLY A 35 -6.31 9.57 10.75
C GLY A 35 -5.68 9.67 9.36
N ALA A 36 -5.52 8.55 8.65
CA ALA A 36 -5.10 8.56 7.24
C ALA A 36 -6.17 9.25 6.38
N THR A 37 -5.84 10.43 5.86
CA THR A 37 -6.73 11.22 4.98
C THR A 37 -5.90 11.89 3.90
N LEU A 38 -6.52 12.29 2.78
CA LEU A 38 -5.80 13.04 1.75
C LEU A 38 -5.13 14.32 2.30
N GLN A 39 -5.77 14.98 3.26
CA GLN A 39 -5.22 16.17 3.92
C GLN A 39 -3.96 15.85 4.75
N SER A 40 -3.93 14.71 5.45
CA SER A 40 -2.74 14.29 6.21
C SER A 40 -1.57 13.97 5.27
N LEU A 41 -1.84 13.28 4.15
CA LEU A 41 -0.83 12.99 3.12
C LEU A 41 -0.20 14.26 2.54
N VAL A 42 -1.02 15.26 2.20
CA VAL A 42 -0.52 16.56 1.71
C VAL A 42 0.33 17.28 2.76
N SER A 43 -0.06 17.19 4.04
CA SER A 43 0.72 17.75 5.13
C SER A 43 2.06 17.04 5.30
N GLU A 44 2.10 15.71 5.16
CA GLU A 44 3.33 14.91 5.21
C GLU A 44 4.29 15.26 4.06
N ILE A 45 3.78 15.40 2.84
CA ILE A 45 4.58 15.86 1.69
C ILE A 45 5.18 17.25 1.95
N SER A 46 4.39 18.15 2.56
CA SER A 46 4.82 19.53 2.81
C SER A 46 5.83 19.66 3.96
N SER A 47 5.86 18.69 4.87
CA SER A 47 6.77 18.64 6.02
C SER A 47 7.19 17.19 6.32
N PRO A 48 8.07 16.60 5.48
CA PRO A 48 8.46 15.20 5.60
C PRO A 48 9.12 14.89 6.95
N LYS A 49 8.71 13.78 7.56
CA LYS A 49 9.32 13.25 8.78
C LYS A 49 10.04 11.94 8.49
N TYR A 50 11.31 12.03 8.14
CA TYR A 50 12.12 10.90 7.68
C TYR A 50 12.42 9.84 8.76
N ASP A 51 12.24 10.19 10.04
CA ASP A 51 12.55 9.36 11.20
C ASP A 51 11.31 8.76 11.88
N GLN A 52 10.12 8.97 11.31
CA GLN A 52 8.86 8.49 11.87
C GLN A 52 8.19 7.49 10.92
N PRO A 53 7.56 6.42 11.46
CA PRO A 53 6.62 5.62 10.69
C PRO A 53 5.54 6.52 10.08
N GLN A 54 5.15 6.22 8.85
CA GLN A 54 4.06 6.94 8.18
C GLN A 54 2.73 6.29 8.56
N ASP A 55 1.74 7.12 8.91
CA ASP A 55 0.40 6.68 9.28
C ASP A 55 -0.45 6.45 8.02
N ILE A 56 0.05 5.61 7.11
CA ILE A 56 -0.55 5.36 5.80
C ILE A 56 -0.37 3.91 5.36
N HIS A 57 -1.33 3.40 4.59
CA HIS A 57 -1.26 2.05 4.02
C HIS A 57 -1.05 2.13 2.52
N CYS A 58 -0.49 1.07 1.94
CA CYS A 58 -0.33 0.99 0.50
C CYS A 58 -0.49 -0.45 0.00
N TRP A 59 -0.80 -0.56 -1.28
CA TRP A 59 -0.93 -1.82 -2.00
C TRP A 59 -0.52 -1.64 -3.47
N LEU A 60 -0.60 -2.72 -4.24
CA LEU A 60 -0.43 -2.66 -5.69
C LEU A 60 -1.79 -2.75 -6.37
N THR A 61 -2.06 -1.83 -7.30
CA THR A 61 -3.21 -1.88 -8.19
C THR A 61 -2.73 -2.33 -9.57
N LEU A 62 -3.29 -3.43 -10.07
CA LEU A 62 -2.99 -3.96 -11.39
C LEU A 62 -3.77 -3.18 -12.46
N ARG A 63 -3.38 -3.35 -13.74
CA ARG A 63 -3.98 -2.63 -14.87
C ARG A 63 -5.50 -2.86 -15.04
N ASP A 64 -5.99 -4.01 -14.62
CA ASP A 64 -7.41 -4.36 -14.62
C ASP A 64 -8.17 -3.81 -13.40
N SER A 65 -7.49 -3.04 -12.53
CA SER A 65 -7.96 -2.54 -11.24
C SER A 65 -8.05 -3.59 -10.13
N SER A 66 -7.48 -4.78 -10.33
CA SER A 66 -7.33 -5.76 -9.25
C SER A 66 -6.35 -5.23 -8.19
N ILE A 67 -6.59 -5.56 -6.92
CA ILE A 67 -5.73 -5.17 -5.80
C ILE A 67 -4.88 -6.36 -5.38
N LEU A 68 -3.60 -6.10 -5.11
CA LEU A 68 -2.67 -7.04 -4.53
C LEU A 68 -1.99 -6.42 -3.31
N ASP A 69 -2.22 -7.01 -2.14
CA ASP A 69 -1.74 -6.49 -0.86
C ASP A 69 -1.12 -7.59 0.01
N PHE A 70 0.16 -7.43 0.35
CA PHE A 70 0.93 -8.37 1.17
C PHE A 70 1.07 -7.96 2.64
N THR A 71 0.54 -6.79 3.04
CA THR A 71 0.80 -6.25 4.38
C THR A 71 -0.44 -6.12 5.26
N VAL A 72 -1.66 -6.09 4.72
CA VAL A 72 -2.86 -5.95 5.56
C VAL A 72 -3.04 -7.13 6.53
N TYR A 73 -2.98 -8.37 6.06
CA TYR A 73 -3.14 -9.53 6.94
C TYR A 73 -1.90 -9.85 7.75
N SER A 74 -0.70 -9.68 7.19
CA SER A 74 0.53 -9.90 7.96
C SER A 74 0.70 -8.90 9.12
N SER A 75 0.07 -7.74 9.06
CA SER A 75 -0.01 -6.79 10.17
C SER A 75 -1.03 -7.19 11.25
N LEU A 76 -1.94 -8.09 10.93
CA LEU A 76 -3.00 -8.59 11.83
C LEU A 76 -2.67 -9.98 12.40
N THR A 77 -1.76 -10.73 11.79
CA THR A 77 -1.35 -12.05 12.23
C THR A 77 -0.27 -11.99 13.32
N ASN A 78 -0.18 -13.05 14.12
CA ASN A 78 0.83 -13.12 15.18
C ASN A 78 2.21 -13.44 14.56
N PRO A 79 3.23 -12.58 14.73
CA PRO A 79 4.56 -12.81 14.15
C PRO A 79 5.25 -14.09 14.68
N GLU A 80 4.82 -14.62 15.83
CA GLU A 80 5.34 -15.89 16.38
C GLU A 80 4.77 -17.14 15.68
N LYS A 81 3.75 -16.97 14.83
CA LYS A 81 3.10 -18.04 14.07
C LYS A 81 2.96 -17.62 12.61
N PRO A 82 4.06 -17.68 11.83
CA PRO A 82 4.00 -17.35 10.42
C PRO A 82 3.03 -18.31 9.71
N GLU A 83 1.93 -17.75 9.21
CA GLU A 83 0.98 -18.44 8.34
C GLU A 83 1.61 -18.65 6.95
N SER A 84 1.04 -19.51 6.12
CA SER A 84 1.54 -19.76 4.77
C SER A 84 1.47 -18.49 3.90
N LEU A 85 2.23 -18.44 2.80
CA LEU A 85 2.19 -17.28 1.90
C LEU A 85 0.77 -17.02 1.39
N GLU A 86 0.02 -18.08 1.11
CA GLU A 86 -1.38 -18.07 0.68
C GLU A 86 -2.32 -17.40 1.69
N GLU A 87 -1.94 -17.38 2.97
CA GLU A 87 -2.68 -16.76 4.06
C GLU A 87 -2.22 -15.31 4.34
N ASN A 88 -1.13 -14.85 3.72
CA ASN A 88 -0.52 -13.55 4.01
C ASN A 88 -0.62 -12.51 2.89
N TYR A 89 -1.32 -12.81 1.79
CA TYR A 89 -1.66 -11.81 0.79
C TYR A 89 -3.17 -11.73 0.55
N VAL A 90 -3.59 -10.57 0.09
CA VAL A 90 -4.93 -10.27 -0.38
C VAL A 90 -4.84 -10.05 -1.88
N TYR A 91 -5.71 -10.74 -2.60
CA TYR A 91 -6.01 -10.44 -3.99
C TYR A 91 -7.51 -10.18 -4.10
N ILE A 92 -7.88 -9.03 -4.64
CA ILE A 92 -9.28 -8.63 -4.86
C ILE A 92 -9.48 -8.39 -6.34
N GLU A 93 -10.46 -9.09 -6.92
CA GLU A 93 -10.84 -8.89 -8.30
C GLU A 93 -11.56 -7.54 -8.50
N PRO A 94 -11.53 -6.94 -9.70
CA PRO A 94 -12.01 -5.57 -9.91
C PRO A 94 -13.50 -5.36 -9.63
N TYR A 95 -14.27 -6.45 -9.67
CA TYR A 95 -15.71 -6.49 -9.44
C TYR A 95 -16.09 -7.08 -8.08
N GLU A 96 -15.11 -7.54 -7.30
CA GLU A 96 -15.35 -8.02 -5.96
C GLU A 96 -15.65 -6.84 -5.03
N HIS A 97 -16.73 -6.96 -4.27
CA HIS A 97 -17.19 -5.91 -3.38
C HIS A 97 -17.60 -6.52 -2.04
N ASP A 98 -16.76 -6.33 -1.03
CA ASP A 98 -17.12 -6.58 0.36
C ASP A 98 -17.37 -5.24 1.07
N PRO A 99 -18.62 -4.92 1.45
CA PRO A 99 -18.92 -3.67 2.16
C PRO A 99 -18.22 -3.57 3.52
N LYS A 100 -17.69 -4.67 4.06
CA LYS A 100 -16.97 -4.72 5.33
C LYS A 100 -15.46 -4.81 5.15
N HIS A 101 -14.96 -5.00 3.93
CA HIS A 101 -13.54 -5.02 3.62
C HIS A 101 -13.31 -4.35 2.27
N TYR A 102 -12.95 -3.07 2.30
CA TYR A 102 -12.72 -2.33 1.06
C TYR A 102 -11.54 -1.36 1.20
N TYR A 103 -10.96 -1.01 0.06
CA TYR A 103 -9.78 -0.16 -0.03
C TYR A 103 -10.23 1.24 -0.44
N GLU A 104 -9.69 2.25 0.24
CA GLU A 104 -9.95 3.67 0.00
C GLU A 104 -8.70 4.32 -0.60
N PRO A 105 -8.53 4.29 -1.94
CA PRO A 105 -7.37 4.90 -2.60
C PRO A 105 -7.39 6.42 -2.45
N MET A 106 -6.20 7.00 -2.22
CA MET A 106 -6.01 8.45 -2.08
C MET A 106 -4.97 9.00 -3.05
N LEU A 107 -3.82 8.33 -3.17
CA LEU A 107 -2.75 8.67 -4.12
C LEU A 107 -2.34 7.44 -4.91
N VAL A 108 -1.81 7.67 -6.11
CA VAL A 108 -1.30 6.63 -7.01
C VAL A 108 0.09 7.05 -7.49
N GLY A 109 1.00 6.09 -7.60
CA GLY A 109 2.37 6.29 -8.03
C GLY A 109 3.38 6.19 -6.88
N ASN A 110 4.66 6.29 -7.24
CA ASN A 110 5.78 6.17 -6.31
C ASN A 110 6.27 7.54 -5.78
N GLU A 111 5.75 8.64 -6.32
CA GLU A 111 6.19 10.02 -6.03
C GLU A 111 6.05 10.35 -4.55
N TYR A 112 5.01 9.85 -3.89
CA TYR A 112 4.82 10.01 -2.46
C TYR A 112 5.99 9.46 -1.65
N LEU A 113 6.49 8.26 -2.02
CA LEU A 113 7.61 7.63 -1.31
C LEU A 113 8.89 8.45 -1.45
N ALA A 114 9.11 9.04 -2.62
CA ALA A 114 10.25 9.92 -2.88
C ALA A 114 10.14 11.22 -2.07
N LEU A 115 8.97 11.87 -2.08
CA LEU A 115 8.74 13.15 -1.42
C LEU A 115 8.78 13.06 0.11
N THR A 116 8.41 11.89 0.66
CA THR A 116 8.44 11.63 2.10
C THR A 116 9.72 10.91 2.56
N GLY A 117 10.62 10.59 1.63
CA GLY A 117 11.90 9.90 1.87
C GLY A 117 11.76 8.47 2.39
N ALA A 118 10.62 7.81 2.13
CA ALA A 118 10.42 6.40 2.43
C ALA A 118 11.27 5.47 1.53
N VAL A 119 11.68 5.97 0.36
CA VAL A 119 12.60 5.29 -0.55
C VAL A 119 13.58 6.31 -1.10
N GLU A 120 14.87 5.98 -1.15
CA GLU A 120 15.85 6.76 -1.90
C GLU A 120 15.56 6.63 -3.41
N THR A 121 14.96 7.64 -4.02
CA THR A 121 14.89 7.70 -5.49
C THR A 121 16.25 8.11 -6.06
N VAL A 122 16.89 7.18 -6.76
CA VAL A 122 17.94 7.52 -7.73
C VAL A 122 17.25 8.08 -8.97
N PHE A 123 17.17 9.40 -9.08
CA PHE A 123 16.73 10.03 -10.33
C PHE A 123 17.80 9.80 -11.39
N PHE A 124 17.50 8.98 -12.40
CA PHE A 124 18.25 9.04 -13.65
C PHE A 124 17.78 10.27 -14.42
N SER A 125 18.65 11.28 -14.44
CA SER A 125 18.54 12.51 -15.25
C SER A 125 18.56 12.23 -16.75
#